data_AF-A0A6J4G2A9-F1
#
_entry.id   AF-A0A6J4G2A9-F1
#
_cell.length_a   1.000
_cell.length_b   1.000
_cell.length_c   1.000
_cell.angle_alpha   90.00
_cell.angle_beta   90.00
_cell.angle_gamma   90.00
#
_symmetry.space_group_name_H-M   'P 1'
#
loop_
_entity.id
_entity.type
_entity.pdbx_description
1 polymer ?
#
loop_
_entity_poly.entity_id
_entity_poly.type
_entity_poly.pdbx_seq_one_letter_code
_entity_poly.pdbx_strand_id
1 'polypeptide(L)'
;MRRGGITKAGNALARRALIEGAWTYRMQARVSRKLHDRIENLPQAIRDIAWKAQIRLCARYRRLAAAGKAKVVVITAIAREMVGFLWAIARQVEVKPAA
;
A
#
# COMPACT_ATOMS: atom_id res chain seq x y z
N MET A 1 16.87 14.70 2.82
CA MET A 1 16.87 13.23 2.60
C MET A 1 16.37 12.89 1.20
N ARG A 2 17.26 12.62 0.23
CA ARG A 2 16.90 12.13 -1.11
C ARG A 2 16.58 10.64 -1.01
N ARG A 3 15.33 10.24 -1.28
CA ARG A 3 14.94 8.82 -1.25
C ARG A 3 15.34 8.18 -2.58
N GLY A 4 16.24 7.20 -2.57
CA GLY A 4 16.63 6.44 -3.76
C GLY A 4 15.49 5.57 -4.33
N GLY A 5 15.69 5.00 -5.52
CA GLY A 5 14.73 4.10 -6.17
C GLY A 5 14.43 2.83 -5.37
N ILE A 6 13.40 2.07 -5.76
CA ILE A 6 13.22 0.69 -5.28
C ILE A 6 14.46 -0.10 -5.73
N THR A 7 15.22 -0.64 -4.79
CA THR A 7 16.38 -1.47 -5.10
C THR A 7 15.93 -2.79 -5.73
N LYS A 8 16.72 -3.33 -6.66
CA LYS A 8 16.47 -4.67 -7.24
C LYS A 8 16.86 -5.82 -6.30
N ALA A 9 17.53 -5.51 -5.18
CA ALA A 9 17.80 -6.46 -4.11
C ALA A 9 16.50 -6.93 -3.42
N GLY A 10 16.46 -8.19 -2.97
CA GLY A 10 15.32 -8.81 -2.31
C GLY A 10 14.39 -9.61 -3.23
N ASN A 11 13.27 -10.08 -2.67
CA ASN A 11 12.34 -11.02 -3.32
C ASN A 11 11.60 -10.37 -4.52
N ALA A 12 11.79 -10.94 -5.71
CA ALA A 12 11.17 -10.47 -6.95
C ALA A 12 9.64 -10.62 -6.96
N LEU A 13 9.10 -11.69 -6.39
CA LEU A 13 7.66 -11.92 -6.27
C LEU A 13 7.02 -10.90 -5.33
N ALA A 14 7.66 -10.62 -4.19
CA ALA A 14 7.19 -9.58 -3.27
C ALA A 14 7.16 -8.20 -3.96
N ARG A 15 8.22 -7.85 -4.70
CA ARG A 15 8.24 -6.61 -5.50
C ARG A 15 7.13 -6.57 -6.53
N ARG A 16 6.91 -7.66 -7.27
CA ARG A 16 5.83 -7.77 -8.26
C ARG A 16 4.48 -7.55 -7.59
N ALA A 17 4.19 -8.25 -6.50
CA ALA A 17 2.95 -8.09 -5.75
C ALA A 17 2.72 -6.66 -5.25
N LEU A 18 3.76 -5.99 -4.74
CA LEU A 18 3.69 -4.59 -4.32
C LEU A 18 3.38 -3.64 -5.49
N ILE A 19 4.01 -3.86 -6.63
CA ILE A 19 3.77 -3.04 -7.83
C ILE A 19 2.36 -3.27 -8.37
N GLU A 20 1.91 -4.52 -8.51
CA GLU A 20 0.55 -4.85 -8.95
C GLU A 20 -0.50 -4.25 -8.01
N GLY A 21 -0.32 -4.40 -6.69
CA GLY A 21 -1.21 -3.79 -5.70
C GLY A 21 -1.23 -2.26 -5.80
N ALA A 22 -0.09 -1.63 -6.07
CA ALA A 22 0.01 -0.18 -6.17
C ALA A 22 -0.80 0.42 -7.33
N TRP A 23 -1.09 -0.34 -8.39
CA TRP A 23 -1.96 0.10 -9.48
C TRP A 23 -3.38 0.45 -9.05
N THR A 24 -3.87 -0.16 -7.97
CA THR A 24 -5.23 0.05 -7.48
C THR A 24 -5.43 1.46 -6.90
N TYR A 25 -4.39 2.09 -6.35
CA TYR A 25 -4.49 3.43 -5.75
C TYR A 25 -4.63 4.57 -6.77
N ARG A 26 -4.64 4.26 -8.07
CA ARG A 26 -5.09 5.21 -9.10
C ARG A 26 -6.58 5.55 -8.95
N MET A 27 -7.35 4.64 -8.35
CA MET A 27 -8.78 4.81 -8.10
C MET A 27 -9.02 5.67 -6.86
N GLN A 28 -10.26 6.13 -6.69
CA GLN A 28 -10.67 6.85 -5.49
C GLN A 28 -10.61 5.94 -4.26
N ALA A 29 -10.22 6.51 -3.11
CA ALA A 29 -10.23 5.79 -1.85
C ALA A 29 -11.69 5.51 -1.44
N ARG A 30 -12.08 4.25 -1.46
CA ARG A 30 -13.42 3.81 -1.10
C ARG A 30 -13.37 2.40 -0.52
N VAL A 31 -14.17 2.16 0.52
CA VAL A 31 -14.47 0.81 0.99
C VAL A 31 -15.78 0.39 0.33
N SER A 32 -15.72 -0.54 -0.61
CA SER A 32 -16.94 -1.16 -1.17
C SER A 32 -17.51 -2.17 -0.17
N ARG A 33 -18.79 -2.53 -0.29
CA ARG A 33 -19.42 -3.54 0.57
C ARG A 33 -18.60 -4.85 0.62
N LYS A 34 -18.24 -5.38 -0.54
CA LYS A 34 -17.35 -6.56 -0.64
C LYS A 34 -16.02 -6.40 0.10
N LEU A 35 -15.43 -5.20 0.12
CA LEU A 35 -14.20 -4.96 0.87
C LEU A 35 -14.48 -4.82 2.37
N HIS A 36 -15.60 -4.20 2.74
CA HIS A 36 -16.06 -4.10 4.11
C HIS A 36 -16.26 -5.49 4.73
N ASP A 37 -17.02 -6.36 4.06
CA ASP A 37 -17.30 -7.73 4.51
C ASP A 37 -16.01 -8.54 4.71
N ARG A 38 -14.98 -8.29 3.89
CA ARG A 38 -13.66 -8.95 4.01
C ARG A 38 -12.87 -8.49 5.22
N ILE A 39 -12.98 -7.23 5.61
CA ILE A 39 -12.19 -6.64 6.70
C ILE A 39 -12.96 -6.59 8.01
N GLU A 40 -14.26 -6.89 8.02
CA GLU A 40 -15.16 -6.75 9.17
C GLU A 40 -14.60 -7.47 10.41
N ASN A 41 -14.09 -8.68 10.23
CA ASN A 41 -13.55 -9.52 11.31
C ASN A 41 -12.11 -9.16 11.73
N LEU A 42 -11.49 -8.14 11.12
CA LEU A 42 -10.14 -7.73 11.47
C LEU A 42 -10.14 -6.78 12.67
N PRO A 43 -9.10 -6.83 13.53
CA PRO A 43 -8.89 -5.86 14.60
C PRO A 43 -8.98 -4.42 14.10
N GLN A 44 -9.62 -3.55 14.90
CA GLN A 44 -9.81 -2.15 14.55
C GLN A 44 -8.50 -1.43 14.23
N ALA A 45 -7.44 -1.68 15.01
CA ALA A 45 -6.11 -1.10 14.76
C ALA A 45 -5.57 -1.40 13.35
N ILE A 46 -5.82 -2.61 12.82
CA ILE A 46 -5.41 -2.99 11.46
C ILE A 46 -6.26 -2.23 10.42
N ARG A 47 -7.58 -2.15 10.63
CA ARG A 47 -8.50 -1.42 9.75
C ARG A 47 -8.14 0.07 9.67
N ASP A 48 -7.78 0.68 10.79
CA ASP A 48 -7.40 2.10 10.86
C ASP A 48 -6.11 2.38 10.10
N ILE A 49 -5.10 1.51 10.23
CA ILE A 49 -3.85 1.61 9.45
C ILE A 49 -4.14 1.45 7.96
N ALA A 50 -4.94 0.46 7.58
CA ALA A 50 -5.31 0.21 6.19
C ALA A 50 -6.08 1.40 5.59
N TRP A 51 -7.02 1.99 6.33
CA TRP A 51 -7.76 3.16 5.89
C TRP A 51 -6.87 4.40 5.72
N LYS A 52 -5.98 4.65 6.69
CA LYS A 52 -4.97 5.70 6.60
C LYS A 52 -4.06 5.52 5.39
N ALA A 53 -3.68 4.28 5.08
CA ALA A 53 -2.92 3.94 3.87
C ALA A 53 -3.71 4.31 2.62
N GLN A 54 -4.98 3.90 2.53
CA GLN A 54 -5.85 4.13 1.37
C GLN A 54 -5.97 5.62 1.03
N ILE A 55 -6.34 6.44 2.01
CA ILE A 55 -6.49 7.90 1.83
C ILE A 55 -5.17 8.50 1.35
N ARG A 56 -4.07 8.18 2.04
CA ARG A 56 -2.77 8.76 1.76
C ARG A 56 -2.22 8.38 0.40
N LEU A 57 -2.27 7.09 0.05
CA LEU A 57 -1.69 6.57 -1.20
C LEU A 57 -2.49 7.05 -2.42
N CYS A 58 -3.83 7.07 -2.35
CA CYS A 58 -4.66 7.65 -3.39
C CYS A 58 -4.38 9.17 -3.57
N ALA A 59 -4.25 9.92 -2.48
CA ALA A 59 -3.91 11.34 -2.54
C ALA A 59 -2.50 11.57 -3.12
N ARG A 60 -1.53 10.75 -2.71
CA ARG A 60 -0.15 10.78 -3.23
C ARG A 60 -0.12 10.48 -4.72
N TYR A 61 -0.89 9.51 -5.19
CA TYR A 61 -1.01 9.18 -6.61
C TYR A 61 -1.48 10.40 -7.39
N ARG A 62 -2.61 11.00 -6.97
CA ARG A 62 -3.18 12.19 -7.64
C ARG A 62 -2.18 13.34 -7.69
N ARG A 63 -1.47 13.61 -6.59
CA ARG A 63 -0.46 14.68 -6.53
C ARG A 63 0.69 14.44 -7.51
N LEU A 64 1.22 13.22 -7.57
CA LEU A 64 2.35 12.91 -8.46
C LEU A 64 1.92 12.86 -9.93
N ALA A 65 0.72 12.36 -10.21
CA ALA A 65 0.14 12.37 -11.56
C ALA A 65 -0.11 13.81 -12.04
N ALA A 66 -0.69 14.67 -11.20
CA ALA A 66 -0.90 16.08 -11.51
C ALA A 66 0.43 16.85 -11.73
N ALA A 67 1.52 16.40 -11.11
CA ALA A 67 2.86 16.94 -11.34
C ALA A 67 3.53 16.42 -12.63
N GLY A 68 2.78 15.75 -13.52
CA GLY A 68 3.26 15.28 -14.83
C GLY A 68 4.24 14.11 -14.77
N LYS A 69 4.34 13.39 -13.63
CA LYS A 69 5.26 12.25 -13.52
C LYS A 69 4.75 11.06 -14.34
N ALA A 70 5.67 10.39 -15.02
CA ALA A 70 5.37 9.17 -15.76
C ALA A 70 4.67 8.13 -14.86
N LYS A 71 3.63 7.47 -15.39
CA LYS A 71 2.77 6.55 -14.63
C LYS A 71 3.56 5.49 -13.86
N VAL A 72 4.58 4.89 -14.49
CA VAL A 72 5.44 3.87 -13.87
C VAL A 72 6.21 4.43 -12.66
N VAL A 73 6.65 5.69 -12.73
CA VAL A 73 7.33 6.37 -11.61
C VAL A 73 6.35 6.62 -10.46
N VAL A 74 5.13 7.05 -10.77
CA VAL A 74 4.07 7.23 -9.76
C VAL A 74 3.78 5.91 -9.05
N ILE A 75 3.50 4.85 -9.80
CA ILE A 75 3.20 3.52 -9.25
C ILE A 75 4.35 3.00 -8.39
N THR A 76 5.59 3.14 -8.85
CA THR A 76 6.78 2.74 -8.08
C THR A 76 6.91 3.52 -6.77
N ALA A 77 6.61 4.82 -6.78
CA ALA A 77 6.62 5.64 -5.57
C ALA A 77 5.52 5.22 -4.58
N ILE A 78 4.32 4.89 -5.08
CA ILE A 78 3.21 4.37 -4.27
C ILE A 78 3.57 3.01 -3.66
N ALA A 79 4.08 2.06 -4.45
CA ALA A 79 4.51 0.75 -3.96
C ALA A 79 5.54 0.88 -2.84
N ARG A 80 6.51 1.81 -2.97
CA ARG A 80 7.52 2.07 -1.95
C ARG A 80 6.91 2.58 -0.64
N GLU A 81 5.93 3.47 -0.73
CA GLU A 81 5.24 4.00 0.45
C GLU A 81 4.30 2.97 1.09
N MET A 82 3.67 2.12 0.27
CA MET A 82 2.80 1.04 0.70
C MET A 82 3.51 0.05 1.63
N VAL A 83 4.79 -0.26 1.39
CA VAL A 83 5.60 -1.14 2.27
C VAL A 83 5.60 -0.68 3.72
N GLY A 84 5.63 0.64 3.97
CA GLY A 84 5.60 1.18 5.33
C GLY A 84 4.28 0.87 6.06
N PHE A 85 3.16 0.85 5.33
CA PHE A 85 1.86 0.48 5.88
C PHE A 85 1.74 -1.03 6.10
N LEU A 86 2.26 -1.85 5.18
CA LEU A 86 2.32 -3.30 5.41
C LEU A 86 3.13 -3.63 6.65
N TRP A 87 4.27 -2.95 6.86
CA TRP A 87 5.08 -3.11 8.06
C TRP A 87 4.31 -2.69 9.33
N ALA A 88 3.60 -1.57 9.29
CA ALA A 88 2.77 -1.12 10.41
C ALA A 88 1.68 -2.15 10.77
N ILE A 89 1.01 -2.73 9.77
CA ILE A 89 0.03 -3.82 9.97
C ILE A 89 0.72 -5.07 10.53
N ALA A 90 1.85 -5.48 9.96
CA ALA A 90 2.58 -6.67 10.40
C ALA A 90 3.03 -6.58 11.87
N ARG A 91 3.24 -5.36 12.39
CA ARG A 91 3.52 -5.13 13.81
C ARG A 91 2.29 -5.20 14.72
N GLN A 92 1.08 -5.11 14.17
CA GLN A 92 -0.18 -5.26 14.91
C GLN A 92 -0.69 -6.70 14.90
N VAL A 93 -0.28 -7.50 13.92
CA VAL A 93 -0.60 -8.93 13.86
C VAL A 93 0.45 -9.64 14.71
N GLU A 94 0.07 -10.18 15.87
CA GLU A 94 0.90 -11.20 16.50
C GLU A 94 1.08 -12.33 15.50
N VAL A 95 2.32 -12.57 15.08
CA VAL A 95 2.64 -13.75 14.27
C VAL A 95 2.51 -14.94 15.22
N LYS A 96 1.32 -15.53 15.26
CA LYS A 96 1.16 -16.85 15.88
C LYS A 96 2.08 -17.78 15.08
N PRO A 97 3.14 -18.35 15.67
CA PRO A 97 4.00 -19.25 14.94
C PRO A 97 3.13 -20.39 14.41
N ALA A 98 3.36 -20.78 13.17
CA ALA A 98 2.71 -21.97 12.62
C ALA A 98 3.04 -23.14 13.55
N ALA A 99 2.00 -23.75 14.11
CA ALA A 99 2.11 -24.96 14.92
C ALA A 99 2.50 -26.15 14.05
#